data_AF-A0A0F8XE95-F1
#
_entry.id   AF-A0A0F8XE95-F1
#
_cell.length_a   1.000
_cell.length_b   1.000
_cell.length_c   1.000
_cell.angle_alpha   90.00
_cell.angle_beta   90.00
_cell.angle_gamma   90.00
#
_symmetry.space_group_name_H-M   'P 1'
#
loop_
_entity.id
_entity.type
_entity.pdbx_description
1 polymer ?
#
loop_
_entity_poly.entity_id
_entity_poly.type
_entity_poly.pdbx_seq_one_letter_code
_entity_poly.pdbx_strand_id
1 'polypeptide(L)'
;MRTIKQFCQAHHIAAKAFLAESNPNMDDMPSASRHWSVILRRPGHQMTILFSTGPAIESEPNAEDLMNCLGMDAAGYENAQGFEDWASEYGYDTDSRKAEKAYRAVKSQTTKLAKFLPVDAYNTLLWDTESP
;
A
#
# COMPACT_ATOMS: atom_id res chain seq x y z
N MET A 1 -15.26 1.14 15.14
CA MET A 1 -14.09 0.93 14.28
C MET A 1 -13.82 -0.56 14.17
N ARG A 2 -13.33 -1.04 13.03
CA ARG A 2 -13.01 -2.46 12.79
C ARG A 2 -11.48 -2.61 12.75
N THR A 3 -10.90 -3.70 13.27
CA THR A 3 -9.46 -3.92 13.10
C THR A 3 -9.13 -4.36 11.67
N ILE A 4 -7.90 -4.13 11.20
CA ILE A 4 -7.47 -4.61 9.87
C ILE A 4 -7.64 -6.13 9.73
N LYS A 5 -7.38 -6.89 10.80
CA LYS A 5 -7.64 -8.33 10.83
C LYS A 5 -9.09 -8.68 10.54
N GLN A 6 -10.03 -8.03 11.24
CA GLN A 6 -11.46 -8.24 11.03
C GLN A 6 -11.88 -7.80 9.62
N PHE A 7 -11.26 -6.76 9.07
CA PHE A 7 -11.49 -6.30 7.71
C PHE A 7 -11.09 -7.37 6.68
N CYS A 8 -9.86 -7.89 6.76
CA CYS A 8 -9.38 -8.95 5.89
C CYS A 8 -10.27 -10.20 5.96
N GLN A 9 -10.70 -10.59 7.16
CA GLN A 9 -11.59 -11.74 7.37
C GLN A 9 -12.97 -11.53 6.72
N ALA A 10 -13.60 -10.37 6.94
CA ALA A 10 -14.93 -10.06 6.40
C ALA A 10 -14.96 -10.02 4.87
N HIS A 11 -13.85 -9.63 4.23
CA HIS A 11 -13.75 -9.53 2.78
C HIS A 11 -13.01 -10.71 2.13
N HIS A 12 -12.67 -11.75 2.91
CA HIS A 12 -11.93 -12.93 2.48
C HIS A 12 -10.65 -12.58 1.71
N ILE A 13 -9.90 -11.60 2.23
CA ILE A 13 -8.65 -11.14 1.63
C ILE A 13 -7.53 -12.09 2.02
N ALA A 14 -6.81 -12.59 1.03
CA ALA A 14 -5.63 -13.42 1.22
C ALA A 14 -4.45 -12.86 0.40
N ALA A 15 -3.25 -13.03 0.93
CA ALA A 15 -2.00 -12.66 0.28
C ALA A 15 -1.18 -13.91 -0.03
N LYS A 16 -0.48 -13.88 -1.16
CA LYS A 16 0.61 -14.80 -1.46
C LYS A 16 1.79 -14.01 -1.95
N ALA A 17 2.89 -13.99 -1.20
CA ALA A 17 4.08 -13.26 -1.59
C ALA A 17 5.10 -14.17 -2.28
N PHE A 18 5.89 -13.54 -3.14
CA PHE A 18 7.03 -14.14 -3.80
C PHE A 18 8.19 -13.15 -3.64
N LEU A 19 9.37 -13.64 -3.26
CA LEU A 19 10.57 -12.79 -3.25
C LEU A 19 10.79 -12.21 -4.65
N ALA A 20 11.05 -10.92 -4.69
CA ALA A 20 11.40 -10.18 -5.90
C ALA A 20 12.85 -9.69 -5.79
N GLU A 21 13.54 -9.62 -6.92
CA GLU A 21 14.93 -9.13 -6.95
C GLU A 21 15.02 -7.63 -6.66
N SER A 22 13.99 -6.86 -7.03
CA SER A 22 13.96 -5.41 -6.86
C SER A 22 12.53 -4.85 -6.84
N ASN A 23 12.40 -3.61 -6.37
CA ASN A 23 11.21 -2.79 -6.55
C ASN A 23 11.59 -1.49 -7.28
N PRO A 24 11.22 -1.30 -8.56
CA PRO A 24 11.57 -0.09 -9.33
C PRO A 24 10.99 1.21 -8.76
N ASN A 25 10.02 1.13 -7.84
CA ASN A 25 9.47 2.29 -7.14
C ASN A 25 10.25 2.67 -5.87
N MET A 26 11.20 1.83 -5.43
CA MET A 26 11.95 1.97 -4.18
C MET A 26 13.45 1.74 -4.42
N ASP A 27 14.07 2.60 -5.23
CA ASP A 27 15.47 2.48 -5.68
C ASP A 27 16.51 3.00 -4.68
N ASP A 28 16.06 3.51 -3.54
CA ASP A 28 16.87 4.11 -2.48
C ASP A 28 16.86 3.33 -1.16
N MET A 29 16.24 2.14 -1.15
CA MET A 29 16.24 1.26 0.02
C MET A 29 17.66 0.75 0.33
N PRO A 30 18.00 0.52 1.61
CA PRO A 30 19.23 -0.15 2.00
C PRO A 30 19.41 -1.50 1.27
N SER A 31 20.65 -1.89 0.97
CA SER A 31 20.95 -3.10 0.18
C SER A 31 20.44 -4.41 0.79
N ALA A 32 20.25 -4.46 2.11
CA ALA A 32 19.71 -5.63 2.81
C ALA A 32 18.17 -5.63 2.90
N SER A 33 17.49 -4.72 2.21
CA SER A 33 16.01 -4.68 2.17
C SER A 33 15.47 -5.86 1.38
N ARG A 34 14.25 -6.29 1.71
CA ARG A 34 13.57 -7.38 1.01
C ARG A 34 12.47 -6.84 0.14
N HIS A 35 12.39 -7.31 -1.10
CA HIS A 35 11.35 -6.95 -2.05
C HIS A 35 10.45 -8.15 -2.31
N TRP A 36 9.17 -7.88 -2.49
CA TRP A 36 8.14 -8.89 -2.64
C TRP A 36 7.22 -8.54 -3.81
N SER A 37 6.92 -9.50 -4.67
CA SER A 37 5.77 -9.46 -5.57
C SER A 37 4.62 -10.19 -4.87
N VAL A 38 3.57 -9.47 -4.52
CA VAL A 38 2.46 -10.02 -3.75
C VAL A 38 1.19 -10.07 -4.58
N ILE A 39 0.56 -11.24 -4.59
CA ILE A 39 -0.78 -11.42 -5.16
C ILE A 39 -1.78 -11.35 -4.03
N LEU A 40 -2.61 -10.31 -4.05
CA LEU A 40 -3.78 -10.16 -3.19
C LEU A 40 -5.01 -10.72 -3.90
N ARG A 41 -5.82 -11.46 -3.17
CA ARG A 41 -7.02 -12.12 -3.69
C ARG A 41 -8.20 -11.91 -2.75
N ARG A 42 -9.38 -11.79 -3.35
CA ARG A 42 -10.68 -11.97 -2.70
C ARG A 42 -11.64 -12.61 -3.71
N PRO A 43 -12.87 -13.00 -3.32
CA PRO A 43 -13.83 -13.58 -4.26
C PRO A 43 -14.02 -12.72 -5.52
N GLY A 44 -13.73 -13.32 -6.68
CA GLY A 44 -13.87 -12.71 -8.01
C GLY A 44 -12.83 -11.65 -8.39
N HIS A 45 -11.88 -11.29 -7.51
CA HIS A 45 -10.93 -10.20 -7.76
C HIS A 45 -9.52 -10.57 -7.31
N GLN A 46 -8.53 -10.10 -8.07
CA GLN A 46 -7.12 -10.20 -7.70
C GLN A 46 -6.37 -8.94 -8.12
N MET A 47 -5.31 -8.62 -7.39
CA MET A 47 -4.35 -7.60 -7.79
C MET A 47 -2.92 -8.02 -7.42
N THR A 48 -1.96 -7.52 -8.18
CA THR A 48 -0.53 -7.72 -7.91
C THR A 48 0.10 -6.38 -7.56
N ILE A 49 0.88 -6.39 -6.48
CA ILE A 49 1.64 -5.25 -5.99
C ILE A 49 3.09 -5.63 -5.75
N LEU A 50 3.95 -4.61 -5.76
CA LEU A 50 5.31 -4.73 -5.27
C LEU A 50 5.35 -4.12 -3.87
N PHE A 51 5.86 -4.89 -2.93
CA PHE A 51 6.02 -4.49 -1.54
C PHE A 51 7.49 -4.56 -1.16
N SER A 52 7.94 -3.73 -0.23
CA SER A 52 9.33 -3.69 0.19
C SER A 52 9.41 -3.45 1.68
N THR A 53 10.31 -4.18 2.34
CA THR A 53 10.53 -4.07 3.77
C THR A 53 11.98 -3.75 4.05
N GLY A 54 12.21 -2.92 5.07
CA GLY A 54 13.56 -2.62 5.51
C GLY A 54 14.29 -3.86 6.05
N PRO A 55 15.62 -3.80 6.21
CA PRO A 55 16.45 -4.96 6.54
C PRO A 55 16.09 -5.66 7.87
N ALA A 56 15.49 -4.94 8.80
CA ALA A 56 15.11 -5.47 10.12
C ALA A 56 13.85 -6.37 10.07
N ILE A 57 13.11 -6.35 8.96
CA ILE A 57 11.88 -7.14 8.79
C ILE A 57 12.18 -8.32 7.88
N GLU A 58 12.23 -9.50 8.48
CA GLU A 58 12.55 -10.74 7.77
C GLU A 58 11.32 -11.56 7.37
N SER A 59 10.16 -11.29 7.97
CA SER A 59 8.94 -12.05 7.69
C SER A 59 8.37 -11.74 6.31
N GLU A 60 7.73 -12.75 5.71
CA GLU A 60 6.86 -12.55 4.55
C GLU A 60 5.69 -11.63 4.93
N PRO A 61 5.33 -10.62 4.10
CA PRO A 61 4.21 -9.75 4.39
C PRO A 61 2.89 -10.54 4.34
N ASN A 62 2.08 -10.41 5.39
CA ASN A 62 0.77 -11.02 5.43
C ASN A 62 -0.31 -10.07 4.87
N ALA A 63 -1.55 -10.55 4.73
CA ALA A 63 -2.64 -9.74 4.18
C ALA A 63 -2.99 -8.51 5.04
N GLU A 64 -2.85 -8.61 6.37
CA GLU A 64 -3.12 -7.53 7.32
C GLU A 64 -2.08 -6.41 7.16
N ASP A 65 -0.79 -6.75 7.13
CA ASP A 65 0.31 -5.80 6.92
C ASP A 65 0.11 -5.03 5.61
N LEU A 66 -0.22 -5.76 4.53
CA LEU A 66 -0.42 -5.19 3.21
C LEU A 66 -1.66 -4.30 3.15
N MET A 67 -2.79 -4.72 3.74
CA MET A 67 -4.00 -3.89 3.77
C MET A 67 -3.79 -2.62 4.60
N ASN A 68 -3.07 -2.71 5.73
CA ASN A 68 -2.75 -1.54 6.54
C ASN A 68 -1.88 -0.55 5.76
N CYS A 69 -0.78 -1.00 5.16
CA CYS A 69 0.10 -0.14 4.36
C CYS A 69 -0.63 0.48 3.15
N LEU A 70 -1.37 -0.32 2.39
CA LEU A 70 -2.12 0.16 1.23
C LEU A 70 -3.22 1.15 1.63
N GLY A 71 -3.89 0.91 2.76
CA GLY A 71 -4.91 1.81 3.31
C GLY A 71 -4.31 3.15 3.71
N MET A 72 -3.18 3.16 4.40
CA MET A 72 -2.46 4.38 4.78
C MET A 72 -1.99 5.19 3.55
N ASP A 73 -1.38 4.53 2.57
CA ASP A 73 -0.95 5.17 1.32
C ASP A 73 -2.14 5.75 0.54
N ALA A 74 -3.24 5.00 0.46
CA ALA A 74 -4.46 5.44 -0.19
C ALA A 74 -5.10 6.64 0.53
N ALA A 75 -5.21 6.60 1.85
CA ALA A 75 -5.76 7.69 2.65
C ALA A 75 -4.95 8.99 2.47
N GLY A 76 -3.62 8.89 2.49
CA GLY A 76 -2.74 10.04 2.22
C GLY A 76 -2.92 10.60 0.81
N TYR A 77 -3.07 9.74 -0.20
CA TYR A 77 -3.31 10.19 -1.57
C TYR A 77 -4.70 10.82 -1.76
N GLU A 78 -5.75 10.25 -1.17
CA GLU A 78 -7.13 10.72 -1.32
C GLU A 78 -7.38 12.05 -0.56
N ASN A 79 -6.65 12.29 0.54
CA ASN A 79 -6.73 13.55 1.28
C ASN A 79 -6.00 14.70 0.60
N ALA A 80 -4.98 14.41 -0.23
CA ALA A 80 -4.16 15.43 -0.84
C ALA A 80 -4.78 16.04 -2.11
N GLN A 81 -4.64 17.36 -2.26
CA GLN A 81 -5.06 18.11 -3.45
C GLN A 81 -3.98 18.16 -4.56
N GLY A 82 -3.36 17.02 -4.86
CA GLY A 82 -2.30 16.92 -5.85
C GLY A 82 -0.94 16.55 -5.26
N PHE A 83 0.12 16.65 -6.07
CA PHE A 83 1.45 16.22 -5.66
C PHE A 83 2.07 17.15 -4.62
N GLU A 84 1.94 18.46 -4.81
CA GLU A 84 2.56 19.48 -3.98
C GLU A 84 2.00 19.45 -2.55
N ASP A 85 0.69 19.26 -2.42
CA ASP A 85 0.01 19.11 -1.14
C ASP A 85 0.48 17.83 -0.41
N TRP A 86 0.44 16.69 -1.11
CA TRP A 86 0.96 15.42 -0.59
C TRP A 86 2.44 15.52 -0.19
N ALA A 87 3.27 16.13 -1.04
CA ALA A 87 4.69 16.29 -0.77
C ALA A 87 4.91 17.13 0.50
N SER A 88 4.20 18.24 0.64
CA SER A 88 4.27 19.11 1.81
C SER A 88 3.84 18.39 3.09
N GLU A 89 2.76 17.63 3.08
CA GLU A 89 2.27 16.88 4.24
C GLU A 89 3.27 15.82 4.74
N TYR A 90 3.95 15.14 3.82
CA TYR A 90 4.94 14.12 4.13
C TYR A 90 6.36 14.67 4.29
N GLY A 91 6.54 16.00 4.21
CA GLY A 91 7.83 16.67 4.40
C GLY A 91 8.81 16.52 3.22
N TYR A 92 8.31 16.16 2.04
CA TYR A 92 9.06 16.16 0.80
C TYR A 92 9.16 17.57 0.20
N ASP A 93 10.24 17.82 -0.53
CA ASP A 93 10.36 18.98 -1.41
C ASP A 93 9.34 18.87 -2.56
N THR A 94 8.52 19.90 -2.74
CA THR A 94 7.46 19.98 -3.75
C THR A 94 7.99 20.04 -5.18
N ASP A 95 9.28 20.30 -5.37
CA ASP A 95 9.95 20.24 -6.68
C ASP A 95 10.75 18.93 -6.87
N SER A 96 10.67 18.00 -5.92
CA SER A 96 11.41 16.74 -5.96
C SER A 96 10.79 15.76 -6.96
N ARG A 97 11.49 15.57 -8.08
CA ARG A 97 11.16 14.53 -9.07
C ARG A 97 11.13 13.11 -8.48
N LYS A 98 11.91 12.86 -7.43
CA LYS A 98 11.92 11.59 -6.72
C LYS A 98 10.64 11.41 -5.90
N ALA A 99 10.21 12.44 -5.18
CA ALA A 99 8.94 12.42 -4.46
C ALA A 99 7.76 12.30 -5.45
N GLU A 100 7.82 12.96 -6.60
CA GLU A 100 6.80 12.85 -7.64
C GLU A 100 6.67 11.41 -8.18
N LYS A 101 7.80 10.71 -8.33
CA LYS A 101 7.80 9.27 -8.70
C LYS A 101 7.11 8.43 -7.62
N ALA A 102 7.38 8.68 -6.34
CA ALA A 102 6.72 8.00 -5.23
C ALA A 102 5.20 8.29 -5.21
N TYR A 103 4.80 9.55 -5.35
CA TYR A 103 3.39 9.95 -5.45
C TYR A 103 2.66 9.24 -6.61
N ARG A 104 3.29 9.15 -7.78
CA ARG A 104 2.73 8.41 -8.94
C ARG A 104 2.61 6.91 -8.66
N ALA A 105 3.55 6.32 -7.92
CA ALA A 105 3.49 4.92 -7.52
C ALA A 105 2.33 4.69 -6.52
N VAL A 106 2.18 5.56 -5.53
CA VAL A 106 1.04 5.54 -4.58
C VAL A 106 -0.27 5.66 -5.36
N LYS A 107 -0.44 6.67 -6.22
CA LYS A 107 -1.64 6.85 -7.07
C LYS A 107 -2.02 5.58 -7.84
N SER A 108 -1.02 4.92 -8.45
CA SER A 108 -1.23 3.69 -9.21
C SER A 108 -1.71 2.54 -8.33
N GLN A 109 -1.13 2.39 -7.13
CA GLN A 109 -1.53 1.40 -6.15
C GLN A 109 -2.94 1.68 -5.60
N THR A 110 -3.23 2.93 -5.23
CA THR A 110 -4.55 3.41 -4.80
C THR A 110 -5.62 3.10 -5.83
N THR A 111 -5.35 3.38 -7.11
CA THR A 111 -6.28 3.08 -8.20
C THR A 111 -6.56 1.58 -8.34
N LYS A 112 -5.54 0.72 -8.13
CA LYS A 112 -5.72 -0.73 -8.14
C LYS A 112 -6.52 -1.20 -6.93
N LEU A 113 -6.26 -0.63 -5.75
CA LEU A 113 -6.96 -0.95 -4.51
C LEU A 113 -8.46 -0.60 -4.60
N ALA A 114 -8.79 0.58 -5.14
CA ALA A 114 -10.16 1.02 -5.37
C ALA A 114 -10.94 0.11 -6.34
N LYS A 115 -10.26 -0.52 -7.31
CA LYS A 115 -10.85 -1.53 -8.19
C LYS A 115 -10.92 -2.91 -7.56
N PHE A 116 -9.98 -3.22 -6.67
CA PHE A 116 -9.91 -4.49 -5.97
C PHE A 116 -11.05 -4.59 -4.96
N LEU A 117 -11.32 -3.56 -4.17
CA LEU A 117 -12.34 -3.56 -3.12
C LEU A 117 -13.71 -3.07 -3.61
N PRO A 118 -14.83 -3.55 -3.03
CA PRO A 118 -16.11 -2.85 -3.12
C PRO A 118 -15.98 -1.41 -2.58
N VAL A 119 -16.74 -0.47 -3.13
CA VAL A 119 -16.67 0.96 -2.75
C VAL A 119 -16.80 1.17 -1.25
N ASP A 120 -17.79 0.53 -0.61
CA ASP A 120 -17.98 0.66 0.84
C ASP A 120 -16.80 0.11 1.63
N ALA A 121 -16.23 -1.02 1.19
CA ALA A 121 -15.07 -1.62 1.83
C ALA A 121 -13.80 -0.77 1.67
N TYR A 122 -13.65 -0.12 0.51
CA TYR A 122 -12.57 0.83 0.28
C TYR A 122 -12.67 2.00 1.27
N ASN A 123 -13.84 2.63 1.38
CA ASN A 123 -14.05 3.71 2.34
C ASN A 123 -13.83 3.26 3.79
N THR A 124 -14.33 2.07 4.16
CA THR A 124 -14.10 1.51 5.49
C THR A 124 -12.60 1.32 5.78
N LEU A 125 -11.82 0.83 4.82
CA LEU A 125 -10.38 0.63 4.98
C LEU A 125 -9.63 1.95 5.20
N LEU A 126 -10.04 3.02 4.52
CA LEU A 126 -9.35 4.30 4.61
C LEU A 126 -9.69 5.05 5.91
N TRP A 127 -10.94 4.96 6.38
CA TRP A 127 -11.46 5.90 7.39
C TRP A 127 -11.98 5.23 8.67
N ASP A 128 -12.35 3.94 8.62
CA ASP A 128 -13.07 3.25 9.70
C ASP A 128 -12.34 2.03 10.26
N THR A 129 -11.05 1.85 9.91
CA THR A 129 -10.20 0.82 10.48
C THR A 129 -9.21 1.37 11.51
N GLU A 130 -9.05 0.63 12.62
CA GLU A 130 -7.97 0.88 13.58
C GLU A 130 -6.63 0.53 12.92
N SER A 131 -5.78 1.55 12.71
CA SER A 131 -4.35 1.32 12.55
C SER A 131 -3.79 0.79 13.89
N PRO A 132 -2.98 -0.29 13.88
CA PRO A 132 -2.43 -0.90 15.08
C PRO A 132 -1.48 0.01 15.86
#